data_AF-A0A1P9WW75-F1
#
_entry.id   AF-A0A1P9WW75-F1
#
_cell.length_a   1.000
_cell.length_b   1.000
_cell.length_c   1.000
_cell.angle_alpha   90.00
_cell.angle_beta   90.00
_cell.angle_gamma   90.00
#
_symmetry.space_group_name_H-M   'P 1'
#
loop_
_entity.id
_entity.type
_entity.pdbx_description
1 polymer ?
#
loop_
_entity_poly.entity_id
_entity_poly.type
_entity_poly.pdbx_seq_one_letter_code
_entity_poly.pdbx_strand_id
1 'polypeptide(L)'
;MSRQSYYQAQQRCQQVKTQVIALVQQQRRLMPRVGTRKLYYLLKEPFQQQRIKVGRDSLFSCLRDEDLLVRPVRSYHKTTDSGHWMRDPS
;
A
#
# COMPACT_ATOMS: atom_id res chain seq x y z
N MET A 1 7.86 -12.06 32.97
CA MET A 1 7.05 -11.40 31.93
C MET A 1 5.62 -11.34 32.42
N SER A 2 5.16 -10.20 32.96
CA SER A 2 3.79 -10.06 33.50
C SER A 2 2.77 -10.00 32.36
N ARG A 3 1.59 -10.60 32.54
CA ARG A 3 0.51 -10.64 31.53
C ARG A 3 0.16 -9.23 31.00
N GLN A 4 0.28 -8.22 31.85
CA GLN A 4 0.02 -6.81 31.52
C GLN A 4 1.05 -6.22 30.55
N SER A 5 2.34 -6.59 30.64
CA SER A 5 3.37 -6.03 29.76
C SER A 5 3.23 -6.54 28.32
N TYR A 6 2.77 -7.78 28.15
CA TYR A 6 2.47 -8.36 26.84
C TYR A 6 1.33 -7.59 26.13
N TYR A 7 0.21 -7.39 26.82
CA TYR A 7 -0.93 -6.66 26.25
C TYR A 7 -0.62 -5.19 25.99
N GLN A 8 0.16 -4.52 26.84
CA GLN A 8 0.60 -3.14 26.59
C GLN A 8 1.48 -3.04 25.34
N ALA A 9 2.39 -3.99 25.13
CA ALA A 9 3.22 -4.02 23.92
C ALA A 9 2.37 -4.26 22.66
N GLN A 10 1.41 -5.18 22.72
CA GLN A 10 0.48 -5.45 21.63
C GLN A 10 -0.38 -4.21 21.29
N GLN A 11 -0.89 -3.51 22.31
CA GLN A 11 -1.70 -2.31 22.12
C GLN A 11 -0.90 -1.18 21.46
N ARG A 12 0.36 -0.97 21.85
CA ARG A 12 1.25 -0.01 21.19
C ARG A 12 1.51 -0.36 19.72
N CYS A 13 1.75 -1.63 19.43
CA CYS A 13 1.93 -2.09 18.05
C CYS A 13 0.70 -1.78 17.20
N GLN A 14 -0.49 -2.06 17.73
CA GLN A 14 -1.74 -1.77 17.04
C GLN A 14 -1.94 -0.26 16.81
N GLN A 15 -1.63 0.58 17.80
CA GLN A 15 -1.72 2.04 17.67
C GLN A 15 -0.81 2.57 16.57
N VAL A 16 0.45 2.11 16.51
CA VAL A 16 1.39 2.48 15.45
C VAL A 16 0.85 2.06 14.08
N LYS A 17 0.31 0.83 13.98
CA LYS A 17 -0.31 0.33 12.75
C LYS A 17 -1.44 1.25 12.27
N THR A 18 -2.35 1.62 13.17
CA THR A 18 -3.47 2.52 12.87
C THR A 18 -2.99 3.90 12.40
N GLN A 19 -1.98 4.48 13.04
CA GLN A 19 -1.41 5.77 12.63
C GLN A 19 -0.81 5.72 11.22
N VAL A 20 -0.06 4.65 10.92
CA VAL A 20 0.53 4.44 9.59
C VAL A 20 -0.55 4.34 8.52
N ILE A 21 -1.61 3.55 8.77
CA ILE A 21 -2.73 3.39 7.85
C ILE A 21 -3.42 4.74 7.59
N ALA A 22 -3.68 5.52 8.64
CA ALA A 22 -4.34 6.82 8.52
C ALA A 22 -3.54 7.79 7.62
N LEU A 23 -2.23 7.87 7.81
CA LEU A 23 -1.33 8.68 6.96
C LEU A 23 -1.33 8.20 5.51
N VAL A 24 -1.27 6.88 5.29
CA VAL A 24 -1.32 6.29 3.95
C VAL A 24 -2.64 6.63 3.25
N GLN A 25 -3.77 6.51 3.95
CA GLN A 25 -5.09 6.84 3.39
C GLN A 25 -5.24 8.33 3.08
N GLN A 26 -4.68 9.23 3.91
CA GLN A 26 -4.62 10.66 3.59
C GLN A 26 -3.84 10.90 2.30
N GLN A 27 -2.65 10.31 2.14
CA GLN A 27 -1.86 10.50 0.93
C GLN A 27 -2.55 9.92 -0.32
N ARG A 28 -3.23 8.78 -0.19
CA ARG A 28 -3.96 8.15 -1.31
C ARG A 28 -5.23 8.88 -1.71
N ARG A 29 -5.86 9.63 -0.81
CA ARG A 29 -6.96 10.53 -1.19
C ARG A 29 -6.49 11.59 -2.19
N LEU A 30 -5.26 12.07 -2.05
CA LEU A 30 -4.63 13.02 -2.98
C LEU A 30 -4.07 12.32 -4.22
N MET A 31 -3.45 11.15 -4.05
CA MET A 31 -2.77 10.39 -5.11
C MET A 31 -3.18 8.91 -5.11
N PRO A 32 -4.33 8.54 -5.70
CA PRO A 32 -4.89 7.18 -5.55
C PRO A 32 -4.00 6.07 -6.11
N ARG A 33 -3.19 6.37 -7.13
CA ARG A 33 -2.36 5.39 -7.85
C ARG A 33 -0.90 5.39 -7.40
N VAL A 34 -0.55 6.09 -6.31
CA VAL A 34 0.84 6.15 -5.84
C VAL A 34 1.30 4.78 -5.33
N GLY A 35 2.38 4.28 -5.91
CA GLY A 35 2.99 3.02 -5.47
C GLY A 35 3.67 3.15 -4.10
N THR A 36 3.76 2.04 -3.36
CA THR A 36 4.24 2.00 -1.97
C THR A 36 5.66 2.55 -1.79
N ARG A 37 6.56 2.39 -2.77
CA ARG A 37 7.90 2.99 -2.72
C ARG A 37 7.83 4.52 -2.68
N LYS A 38 7.12 5.14 -3.63
CA LYS A 38 6.96 6.61 -3.68
C LYS A 38 6.17 7.12 -2.46
N LEU A 39 5.16 6.38 -2.04
CA LEU A 39 4.39 6.65 -0.83
C LEU A 39 5.29 6.71 0.43
N TYR A 40 6.23 5.77 0.59
CA TYR A 40 7.18 5.78 1.70
C TYR A 40 8.03 7.06 1.73
N TYR A 41 8.53 7.52 0.58
CA TYR A 41 9.30 8.76 0.53
C TYR A 41 8.47 9.98 0.93
N LEU A 42 7.21 10.06 0.47
CA LEU A 42 6.29 11.15 0.82
C LEU A 42 5.91 11.13 2.31
N LEU A 43 5.76 9.93 2.88
CA LEU A 43 5.41 9.76 4.29
C LEU A 43 6.62 9.79 5.24
N LYS A 44 7.84 9.89 4.72
CA LYS A 44 9.06 9.89 5.53
C LYS A 44 9.07 11.05 6.54
N GLU A 45 8.71 12.26 6.10
CA GLU A 45 8.60 13.42 6.98
C GLU A 45 7.48 13.26 8.02
N PRO A 46 6.23 12.90 7.64
CA PRO A 46 5.16 12.60 8.59
C PRO A 46 5.55 11.53 9.64
N PHE A 47 6.24 10.47 9.23
CA PHE A 47 6.70 9.44 10.16
C PHE A 47 7.73 9.99 11.17
N GLN A 48 8.65 10.83 10.71
CA GLN A 48 9.63 11.49 11.60
C GLN A 48 8.95 12.43 12.59
N GLN A 49 8.00 13.25 12.13
CA GLN A 49 7.24 14.19 12.96
C GLN A 49 6.45 13.45 14.05
N GLN A 50 5.82 12.33 13.71
CA GLN A 50 5.05 11.51 14.66
C GLN A 50 5.92 10.52 15.46
N ARG A 51 7.25 10.55 15.28
CA ARG A 51 8.22 9.61 15.90
C ARG A 51 7.89 8.13 15.62
N ILE A 52 7.25 7.86 14.49
CA ILE A 52 6.89 6.53 14.03
C ILE A 52 8.12 5.89 13.39
N LYS A 53 8.64 4.83 13.99
CA LYS A 53 9.75 4.04 13.45
C LYS A 53 9.21 2.97 12.49
N VAL A 54 9.02 3.34 11.24
CA VAL A 54 8.60 2.42 10.17
C VAL A 54 9.58 2.51 9.02
N GLY A 55 10.23 1.39 8.72
CA GLY A 55 11.07 1.24 7.53
C GLY A 55 10.26 0.85 6.30
N ARG A 56 10.91 0.85 5.14
CA ARG A 56 10.29 0.47 3.85
C ARG A 56 9.59 -0.88 3.95
N ASP A 57 10.30 -1.91 4.41
CA ASP A 57 9.78 -3.28 4.40
C ASP A 57 8.67 -3.48 5.44
N SER A 58 8.77 -2.83 6.59
CA SER A 58 7.71 -2.79 7.60
C SER A 58 6.44 -2.11 7.05
N LEU A 59 6.57 -1.03 6.27
CA LEU A 59 5.43 -0.42 5.58
C LEU A 59 4.80 -1.38 4.57
N PHE A 60 5.60 -2.11 3.77
CA PHE A 60 5.09 -3.10 2.84
C PHE A 60 4.31 -4.21 3.55
N SER A 61 4.84 -4.74 4.65
CA SER A 61 4.16 -5.75 5.45
C SER A 61 2.87 -5.21 6.06
N CYS A 62 2.92 -4.03 6.68
CA CYS A 62 1.73 -3.37 7.26
C CYS A 62 0.61 -3.18 6.22
N LEU A 63 0.95 -2.71 5.03
CA LEU A 63 -0.03 -2.55 3.94
C LEU A 63 -0.51 -3.87 3.37
N ARG A 64 0.30 -4.93 3.41
CA ARG A 64 -0.11 -6.27 2.99
C ARG A 64 -1.13 -6.85 3.96
N ASP A 65 -0.88 -6.74 5.25
CA ASP A 65 -1.75 -7.27 6.31
C ASP A 65 -3.13 -6.60 6.34
N GLU A 66 -3.24 -5.39 5.78
CA GLU A 66 -4.48 -4.60 5.71
C GLU A 66 -5.10 -4.58 4.30
N ASP A 67 -4.63 -5.44 3.38
CA ASP A 67 -5.07 -5.48 1.98
C ASP A 67 -4.95 -4.15 1.21
N LEU A 68 -4.09 -3.24 1.68
CA LEU A 68 -3.87 -1.93 1.11
C LEU A 68 -2.76 -1.91 0.05
N LEU A 69 -2.17 -3.03 -0.38
CA LEU A 69 -1.26 -2.98 -1.52
C LEU A 69 -2.03 -2.58 -2.79
N VAL A 70 -1.56 -1.55 -3.50
CA VAL A 70 -2.15 -1.17 -4.79
C VAL A 70 -1.97 -2.35 -5.73
N ARG A 71 -3.05 -3.08 -5.97
CA ARG A 71 -3.04 -4.20 -6.91
C ARG A 71 -2.90 -3.59 -8.31
N PRO A 72 -1.97 -4.07 -9.14
CA PRO A 72 -1.94 -3.65 -10.53
C PRO A 72 -3.29 -3.99 -11.14
N VAL A 73 -4.03 -2.96 -11.57
CA VAL A 73 -5.22 -3.17 -12.40
C VAL A 73 -4.70 -3.88 -13.65
N ARG A 74 -5.15 -5.11 -13.91
CA ARG A 74 -4.90 -5.75 -15.21
C ARG A 74 -5.50 -4.83 -16.26
N SER A 75 -4.69 -4.00 -16.89
CA SER A 75 -5.13 -3.24 -18.04
C SER A 75 -5.24 -4.25 -19.17
N TYR A 76 -6.46 -4.75 -19.39
CA TYR A 76 -6.79 -5.47 -20.60
C TYR A 76 -6.83 -4.41 -21.72
N HIS A 77 -5.67 -3.90 -22.13
CA HIS A 77 -5.58 -3.16 -23.37
C HIS A 77 -5.87 -4.17 -24.48
N LYS A 78 -7.12 -4.22 -24.94
CA LYS A 78 -7.42 -4.73 -26.29
C LYS A 78 -6.70 -3.79 -27.25
N THR A 79 -5.44 -4.06 -27.56
CA THR A 79 -4.76 -3.45 -28.69
C THR A 79 -5.36 -4.10 -29.92
N THR A 80 -6.21 -3.34 -30.59
CA THR A 80 -6.72 -3.61 -31.94
C THR A 80 -7.50 -4.92 -32.03
N ASP A 81 -8.84 -4.82 -32.05
CA ASP A 81 -9.65 -5.81 -32.75
C ASP A 81 -9.38 -5.67 -34.25
N SER A 82 -8.19 -6.09 -34.68
CA SER A 82 -7.97 -6.44 -36.08
C SER A 82 -8.64 -7.79 -36.27
N GLY A 83 -9.97 -7.81 -36.28
CA GLY A 83 -10.80 -8.92 -36.72
C GLY A 83 -10.62 -9.20 -38.22
N HIS A 84 -9.39 -9.14 -38.73
CA HIS A 84 -9.03 -9.61 -40.06
C HIS A 84 -8.77 -11.12 -39.99
N TRP A 85 -9.86 -11.87 -39.87
CA TRP A 85 -9.93 -13.21 -40.42
C TRP A 85 -10.79 -13.11 -41.69
N MET A 86 -10.26 -12.46 -42.74
CA MET A 86 -10.93 -12.43 -44.04
C MET A 86 -10.06 -13.13 -45.08
N ARG A 87 -10.22 -14.46 -45.06
CA ARG A 87 -10.22 -15.44 -46.17
C ARG A 87 -9.23 -15.20 -47.31
N ASP A 88 -8.26 -16.11 -47.42
CA ASP A 88 -7.74 -16.54 -48.72
C ASP A 88 -8.91 -16.98 -49.63
N PRO A 89 -9.03 -16.42 -50.84
CA PRO A 89 -9.71 -17.08 -51.93
C PRO A 89 -8.69 -17.48 -53.00
N SER A 90 -8.50 -18.79 -53.14
CA SER A 90 -7.93 -19.51 -54.30
C SER A 90 -6.44 -19.79 -54.28
#